data_AF-A0A221T0Q2-F1
#
_entry.id   AF-A0A221T0Q2-F1
#
_cell.length_a   1.000
_cell.length_b   1.000
_cell.length_c   1.000
_cell.angle_alpha   90.00
_cell.angle_beta   90.00
_cell.angle_gamma   90.00
#
_symmetry.space_group_name_H-M   'P 1'
#
loop_
_entity.id
_entity.type
_entity.pdbx_description
1 polymer ?
#
loop_
_entity_poly.entity_id
_entity_poly.type
_entity_poly.pdbx_seq_one_letter_code
_entity_poly.pdbx_strand_id
1 'polypeptide(L)'
;MRAIKTIYETWMPFESCPTAELKATLRDAIARPTLEWDTFFRQIVDDFDDESDAFWVNYSIKYAQSACDRNMAIAWLEQILTHPERYGVLGGVFGSAASTLGMLAPYPNEVLRRTITLQETGNPEMDAELPFARAAALGAYVMTGTTVDYGFEVSRQFQASGEVPTVEKAEALIRAWTGN
;
A
#
# COMPACT_ATOMS: atom_id res chain seq x y z
N MET A 1 -22.83 -12.43 6.05
CA MET A 1 -22.93 -13.80 5.49
C MET A 1 -23.24 -13.87 3.99
N ARG A 2 -24.36 -13.35 3.45
CA ARG A 2 -24.66 -13.52 1.99
C ARG A 2 -23.74 -12.70 1.06
N ALA A 3 -23.35 -11.49 1.47
CA ALA A 3 -22.58 -10.56 0.63
C ALA A 3 -21.13 -11.01 0.31
N ILE A 4 -20.34 -11.41 1.32
CA ILE A 4 -18.95 -11.89 1.11
C ILE A 4 -18.92 -13.16 0.25
N LYS A 5 -19.84 -14.10 0.51
CA LYS A 5 -19.96 -15.33 -0.28
C LYS A 5 -20.37 -15.05 -1.73
N THR A 6 -21.30 -14.13 -1.97
CA THR A 6 -21.67 -13.71 -3.34
C THR A 6 -20.51 -13.04 -4.04
N ILE A 7 -19.74 -12.18 -3.37
CA ILE A 7 -18.53 -11.57 -3.94
C ILE A 7 -17.46 -12.62 -4.27
N TYR A 8 -17.30 -13.64 -3.42
CA TYR A 8 -16.40 -14.78 -3.67
C TYR A 8 -16.82 -15.62 -4.88
N GLU A 9 -18.13 -15.87 -5.04
CA GLU A 9 -18.67 -16.65 -6.17
C GLU A 9 -18.68 -15.84 -7.48
N THR A 10 -18.66 -14.51 -7.39
CA THR A 10 -18.54 -13.57 -8.53
C THR A 10 -17.19 -12.85 -8.55
N TRP A 11 -16.13 -13.47 -8.01
CA TRP A 11 -14.78 -12.90 -8.11
C TRP A 11 -14.42 -12.88 -9.59
N MET A 12 -14.66 -11.74 -10.22
CA MET A 12 -14.30 -11.52 -11.61
C MET A 12 -12.86 -11.04 -11.58
N PRO A 13 -11.95 -11.76 -12.28
CA PRO A 13 -10.56 -11.36 -12.42
C PRO A 13 -10.41 -10.09 -13.28
N PHE A 14 -11.44 -9.26 -13.45
CA PHE A 14 -11.31 -7.93 -14.05
C PHE A 14 -12.58 -7.12 -13.75
N GLU A 15 -12.55 -6.27 -12.72
CA GLU A 15 -13.66 -5.38 -12.42
C GLU A 15 -13.35 -3.93 -12.84
N SER A 16 -13.62 -3.63 -14.11
CA SER A 16 -13.49 -2.27 -14.65
C SER A 16 -14.77 -1.43 -14.53
N CYS A 17 -15.93 -2.08 -14.30
CA CYS A 17 -17.24 -1.44 -14.22
C CYS A 17 -18.04 -1.92 -12.97
N PRO A 18 -17.50 -1.71 -11.75
CA PRO A 18 -18.11 -2.22 -10.52
C PRO A 18 -19.52 -1.70 -10.34
N THR A 19 -20.45 -2.63 -10.08
CA THR A 19 -21.85 -2.31 -9.88
C THR A 19 -22.05 -1.35 -8.69
N ALA A 20 -23.15 -0.60 -8.70
CA ALA A 20 -23.47 0.29 -7.58
C ALA A 20 -23.62 -0.47 -6.26
N GLU A 21 -24.16 -1.69 -6.32
CA GLU A 21 -24.30 -2.59 -5.16
C GLU A 21 -22.95 -3.04 -4.61
N LEU A 22 -22.00 -3.42 -5.48
CA LEU A 22 -20.65 -3.77 -5.06
C LEU A 22 -19.95 -2.58 -4.39
N LYS A 23 -20.01 -1.39 -4.98
CA LYS A 23 -19.43 -0.17 -4.37
C LYS A 23 -20.06 0.15 -3.01
N ALA A 24 -21.37 -0.02 -2.87
CA ALA A 24 -22.06 0.19 -1.59
C ALA A 24 -21.58 -0.83 -0.55
N THR A 25 -21.47 -2.10 -0.93
CA THR A 25 -20.99 -3.17 -0.04
C THR A 25 -19.55 -2.91 0.43
N LEU A 26 -18.65 -2.50 -0.46
CA LEU A 26 -17.27 -2.18 -0.10
C LEU A 26 -17.18 -0.95 0.81
N ARG A 27 -18.02 0.06 0.59
CA ARG A 27 -18.13 1.23 1.48
C ARG A 27 -18.63 0.82 2.87
N ASP A 28 -19.63 -0.05 2.92
CA ASP A 28 -20.18 -0.57 4.17
C ASP A 28 -19.15 -1.42 4.92
N ALA A 29 -18.33 -2.19 4.21
CA ALA A 29 -17.21 -2.94 4.79
C ALA A 29 -16.22 -2.01 5.51
N ILE A 30 -15.82 -0.91 4.85
CA ILE A 30 -14.94 0.11 5.46
C ILE A 30 -15.61 0.76 6.69
N ALA A 31 -16.89 1.10 6.60
CA ALA A 31 -17.61 1.75 7.69
C ALA A 31 -17.92 0.80 8.87
N ARG A 32 -17.98 -0.51 8.63
CA ARG A 32 -18.33 -1.56 9.61
C ARG A 32 -17.38 -2.75 9.42
N PRO A 33 -16.12 -2.60 9.83
CA PRO A 33 -15.11 -3.63 9.63
C PRO A 33 -15.43 -4.86 10.48
N THR A 34 -15.05 -6.03 9.97
CA THR A 34 -15.17 -7.31 10.67
C THR A 34 -13.95 -8.18 10.36
N LEU A 35 -13.66 -9.16 11.20
CA LEU A 35 -12.59 -10.14 10.93
C LEU A 35 -12.84 -10.95 9.64
N GLU A 36 -14.10 -11.12 9.23
CA GLU A 36 -14.43 -11.74 7.94
C GLU A 36 -13.95 -10.86 6.77
N TRP A 37 -14.14 -9.54 6.86
CA TRP A 37 -13.63 -8.60 5.87
C TRP A 37 -12.10 -8.51 5.88
N ASP A 38 -11.46 -8.52 7.06
CA ASP A 38 -10.01 -8.58 7.16
C ASP A 38 -9.46 -9.82 6.44
N THR A 39 -10.07 -10.99 6.68
CA THR A 39 -9.67 -12.24 6.04
C THR A 39 -9.87 -12.20 4.53
N PHE A 40 -11.00 -11.66 4.07
CA PHE A 40 -11.30 -11.48 2.64
C PHE A 40 -10.26 -10.62 1.92
N PHE A 41 -9.95 -9.43 2.46
CA PHE A 41 -8.98 -8.52 1.83
C PHE A 41 -7.55 -9.03 1.90
N ARG A 42 -7.20 -9.82 2.92
CA ARG A 42 -5.94 -10.56 2.96
C ARG A 42 -5.88 -11.60 1.84
N GLN A 43 -6.93 -12.41 1.67
CA GLN A 43 -6.97 -13.44 0.64
C GLN A 43 -6.87 -12.86 -0.78
N ILE A 44 -7.49 -11.70 -1.03
CA ILE A 44 -7.30 -10.95 -2.28
C ILE A 44 -5.82 -10.68 -2.56
N VAL A 45 -5.05 -10.27 -1.54
CA VAL A 45 -3.62 -9.96 -1.69
C VAL A 45 -2.78 -11.23 -1.80
N ASP A 46 -3.15 -12.30 -1.09
CA ASP A 46 -2.49 -13.61 -1.15
C ASP A 46 -2.64 -14.26 -2.54
N ASP A 47 -3.81 -14.14 -3.14
CA ASP A 47 -4.16 -14.78 -4.42
C ASP A 47 -3.86 -13.89 -5.65
N PHE A 48 -3.25 -12.71 -5.44
CA PHE A 48 -3.05 -11.67 -6.46
C PHE A 48 -2.20 -12.12 -7.68
N ASP A 49 -2.71 -11.91 -8.90
CA ASP A 49 -2.00 -12.13 -10.18
C ASP A 49 -2.01 -10.93 -11.17
N ASP A 50 -1.27 -11.06 -12.30
CA ASP A 50 -0.96 -9.96 -13.24
C ASP A 50 -2.18 -9.44 -14.01
N GLU A 51 -3.21 -10.26 -14.22
CA GLU A 51 -4.27 -9.91 -15.18
C GLU A 51 -5.44 -9.18 -14.52
N SER A 52 -5.51 -9.14 -13.17
CA SER A 52 -6.84 -9.22 -12.56
C SER A 52 -7.24 -8.22 -11.47
N ASP A 53 -6.27 -7.65 -10.75
CA ASP A 53 -6.54 -7.41 -9.34
C ASP A 53 -6.30 -5.98 -8.84
N ALA A 54 -5.93 -5.03 -9.71
CA ALA A 54 -5.67 -3.64 -9.31
C ALA A 54 -6.87 -2.98 -8.59
N PHE A 55 -8.10 -3.31 -9.02
CA PHE A 55 -9.33 -2.84 -8.35
C PHE A 55 -9.41 -3.36 -6.90
N TRP A 56 -9.25 -4.67 -6.73
CA TRP A 56 -9.40 -5.33 -5.44
C TRP A 56 -8.27 -4.98 -4.49
N VAL A 57 -7.02 -4.96 -4.95
CA VAL A 57 -5.85 -4.52 -4.17
C VAL A 57 -6.02 -3.08 -3.69
N ASN A 58 -6.51 -2.18 -4.54
CA ASN A 58 -6.80 -0.80 -4.14
C ASN A 58 -7.85 -0.73 -3.03
N TYR A 59 -8.87 -1.59 -3.06
CA TYR A 59 -9.84 -1.68 -1.96
C TYR A 59 -9.25 -2.32 -0.70
N SER A 60 -8.39 -3.34 -0.81
CA SER A 60 -7.65 -3.90 0.33
C SER A 60 -6.81 -2.84 1.03
N ILE A 61 -6.13 -1.97 0.26
CA ILE A 61 -5.35 -0.84 0.80
C ILE A 61 -6.26 0.17 1.50
N LYS A 62 -7.37 0.57 0.89
CA LYS A 62 -8.34 1.50 1.51
C LYS A 62 -8.93 0.93 2.80
N TYR A 63 -9.26 -0.36 2.80
CA TYR A 63 -9.84 -1.04 3.94
C TYR A 63 -8.85 -1.18 5.10
N ALA A 64 -7.54 -1.33 4.84
CA ALA A 64 -6.52 -1.57 5.85
C ALA A 64 -6.53 -0.60 7.04
N GLN A 65 -6.88 0.67 6.82
CA GLN A 65 -6.97 1.67 7.91
C GLN A 65 -8.11 1.41 8.89
N SER A 66 -9.15 0.72 8.43
CA SER A 66 -10.35 0.38 9.21
C SER A 66 -10.36 -1.07 9.69
N ALA A 67 -9.35 -1.88 9.33
CA ALA A 67 -9.31 -3.30 9.67
C ALA A 67 -9.43 -3.54 11.18
N CYS A 68 -10.10 -4.64 11.56
CA CYS A 68 -10.23 -5.03 12.97
C CYS A 68 -8.89 -5.53 13.53
N ASP A 69 -8.16 -6.33 12.75
CA ASP A 69 -6.81 -6.78 13.03
C ASP A 69 -5.79 -5.92 12.27
N ARG A 70 -5.20 -4.97 13.00
CA ARG A 70 -4.17 -4.08 12.46
C ARG A 70 -2.91 -4.82 12.02
N ASN A 71 -2.52 -5.91 12.69
CA ASN A 71 -1.32 -6.65 12.33
C ASN A 71 -1.54 -7.43 11.02
N MET A 72 -2.75 -7.97 10.84
CA MET A 72 -3.14 -8.57 9.56
C MET A 72 -3.09 -7.55 8.42
N ALA A 73 -3.60 -6.34 8.67
CA ALA A 73 -3.57 -5.25 7.71
C ALA A 73 -2.14 -4.81 7.33
N ILE A 74 -1.26 -4.70 8.32
CA ILE A 74 0.17 -4.43 8.08
C ILE A 74 0.78 -5.52 7.20
N ALA A 75 0.54 -6.80 7.51
CA ALA A 75 1.14 -7.92 6.80
C ALA A 75 0.78 -7.94 5.30
N TRP A 76 -0.48 -7.69 4.94
CA TRP A 76 -0.84 -7.68 3.50
C TRP A 76 -0.34 -6.41 2.79
N LEU A 77 -0.25 -5.27 3.48
CA LEU A 77 0.35 -4.06 2.89
C LEU A 77 1.84 -4.25 2.62
N GLU A 78 2.53 -4.90 3.55
CA GLU A 78 3.92 -5.34 3.39
C GLU A 78 4.06 -6.30 2.20
N GLN A 79 3.17 -7.29 2.09
CA GLN A 79 3.16 -8.25 0.99
C GLN A 79 3.04 -7.57 -0.37
N ILE A 80 2.11 -6.62 -0.54
CA ILE A 80 1.99 -5.81 -1.76
C ILE A 80 3.37 -5.24 -2.13
N LEU A 81 4.03 -4.53 -1.21
CA LEU A 81 5.32 -3.87 -1.46
C LEU A 81 6.50 -4.83 -1.70
N THR A 82 6.36 -6.12 -1.41
CA THR A 82 7.38 -7.14 -1.70
C THR A 82 7.32 -7.72 -3.12
N HIS A 83 6.37 -7.26 -3.94
CA HIS A 83 6.19 -7.70 -5.33
C HIS A 83 6.53 -6.58 -6.35
N PRO A 84 7.81 -6.15 -6.45
CA PRO A 84 8.23 -5.12 -7.41
C PRO A 84 7.97 -5.50 -8.87
N GLU A 85 7.93 -6.80 -9.16
CA GLU A 85 7.56 -7.35 -10.47
C GLU A 85 6.11 -7.06 -10.89
N ARG A 86 5.31 -6.42 -10.03
CA ARG A 86 3.92 -6.08 -10.33
C ARG A 86 3.71 -4.57 -10.51
N TYR A 87 4.79 -3.77 -10.40
CA TYR A 87 4.74 -2.30 -10.41
C TYR A 87 4.15 -1.74 -11.70
N GLY A 88 4.46 -2.33 -12.86
CA GLY A 88 3.87 -1.91 -14.14
C GLY A 88 2.34 -2.11 -14.21
N VAL A 89 1.80 -3.17 -13.60
CA VAL A 89 0.36 -3.50 -13.65
C VAL A 89 -0.44 -2.68 -12.65
N LEU A 90 0.07 -2.53 -11.43
CA LEU A 90 -0.64 -1.85 -10.33
C LEU A 90 -0.37 -0.34 -10.29
N GLY A 91 0.68 0.14 -10.95
CA GLY A 91 1.05 1.56 -11.02
C GLY A 91 1.06 2.25 -9.65
N GLY A 92 0.38 3.40 -9.56
CA GLY A 92 0.30 4.22 -8.35
C GLY A 92 -0.34 3.57 -7.10
N VAL A 93 -0.88 2.36 -7.21
CA VAL A 93 -1.41 1.59 -6.07
C VAL A 93 -0.30 1.28 -5.05
N PHE A 94 0.94 1.08 -5.49
CA PHE A 94 2.08 0.85 -4.58
C PHE A 94 2.40 2.02 -3.68
N GLY A 95 2.38 3.24 -4.21
CA GLY A 95 2.57 4.43 -3.38
C GLY A 95 1.46 4.60 -2.33
N SER A 96 0.24 4.18 -2.66
CA SER A 96 -0.89 4.16 -1.72
C SER A 96 -0.71 3.07 -0.65
N ALA A 97 -0.22 1.88 -1.02
CA ALA A 97 0.12 0.81 -0.09
C ALA A 97 1.22 1.26 0.88
N ALA A 98 2.31 1.85 0.36
CA ALA A 98 3.40 2.39 1.16
C ALA A 98 2.91 3.45 2.15
N SER A 99 2.16 4.45 1.68
CA SER A 99 1.62 5.51 2.54
C SER A 99 0.69 4.94 3.63
N THR A 100 -0.16 3.98 3.26
CA THR A 100 -1.06 3.33 4.21
C THR A 100 -0.31 2.49 5.24
N LEU A 101 0.73 1.78 4.81
CA LEU A 101 1.63 1.06 5.70
C LEU A 101 2.32 2.03 6.67
N GLY A 102 2.78 3.19 6.20
CA GLY A 102 3.40 4.23 7.04
C GLY A 102 2.47 4.78 8.14
N MET A 103 1.16 4.83 7.89
CA MET A 103 0.16 5.21 8.90
C MET A 103 -0.13 4.12 9.93
N LEU A 104 0.15 2.85 9.58
CA LEU A 104 -0.25 1.70 10.37
C LEU A 104 0.90 1.06 11.13
N ALA A 105 2.05 0.91 10.49
CA ALA A 105 3.18 0.15 10.99
C ALA A 105 3.95 0.88 12.11
N PRO A 106 4.51 0.12 13.06
CA PRO A 106 5.46 0.68 14.02
C PRO A 106 6.80 1.03 13.34
N TYR A 107 7.53 1.98 13.93
CA TYR A 107 8.92 2.23 13.58
C TYR A 107 9.88 1.24 14.26
N PRO A 108 10.90 0.74 13.55
CA PRO A 108 11.12 0.83 12.10
C PRO A 108 10.33 -0.23 11.32
N ASN A 109 9.90 0.10 10.10
CA ASN A 109 9.34 -0.88 9.17
C ASN A 109 10.36 -1.32 8.11
N GLU A 110 10.72 -2.61 8.09
CA GLU A 110 11.76 -3.15 7.22
C GLU A 110 11.36 -3.24 5.74
N VAL A 111 10.08 -3.45 5.43
CA VAL A 111 9.63 -3.51 4.04
C VAL A 111 9.76 -2.15 3.39
N LEU A 112 9.33 -1.08 4.07
CA LEU A 112 9.54 0.29 3.60
C LEU A 112 11.03 0.60 3.38
N ARG A 113 11.93 0.18 4.28
CA ARG A 113 13.39 0.34 4.11
C ARG A 113 13.88 -0.33 2.83
N ARG A 114 13.45 -1.56 2.57
CA ARG A 114 13.82 -2.30 1.35
C ARG A 114 13.28 -1.61 0.11
N THR A 115 12.02 -1.16 0.13
CA THR A 115 11.39 -0.46 -1.01
C THR A 115 12.12 0.84 -1.36
N ILE A 116 12.65 1.58 -0.37
CA ILE A 116 13.48 2.79 -0.63
C ILE A 116 14.71 2.45 -1.50
N THR A 117 15.34 1.30 -1.24
CA THR A 117 16.60 0.88 -1.87
C THR A 117 16.44 -0.03 -3.09
N LEU A 118 15.20 -0.33 -3.47
CA LEU A 118 14.87 -1.32 -4.49
C LEU A 118 15.49 -0.91 -5.82
N GLN A 119 16.29 -1.75 -6.47
CA GLN A 119 17.01 -1.39 -7.71
C GLN A 119 16.11 -1.48 -8.96
N GLU A 120 16.56 -0.91 -10.07
CA GLU A 120 15.90 -1.11 -11.38
C GLU A 120 15.83 -2.60 -11.71
N THR A 121 14.69 -3.03 -12.23
CA THR A 121 14.42 -4.43 -12.56
C THR A 121 14.84 -4.77 -13.99
N GLY A 122 15.08 -3.76 -14.82
CA GLY A 122 15.35 -3.90 -16.25
C GLY A 122 14.08 -4.02 -17.09
N ASN A 123 12.89 -3.93 -16.47
CA ASN A 123 11.62 -3.83 -17.16
C ASN A 123 11.18 -2.34 -17.21
N PRO A 124 11.08 -1.72 -18.41
CA PRO A 124 10.75 -0.31 -18.54
C PRO A 124 9.43 0.13 -17.89
N GLU A 125 8.41 -0.73 -17.88
CA GLU A 125 7.11 -0.42 -17.28
C GLU A 125 7.19 -0.40 -15.75
N MET A 126 7.97 -1.31 -15.16
CA MET A 126 8.21 -1.33 -13.72
C MET A 126 9.13 -0.18 -13.30
N ASP A 127 10.21 0.02 -14.06
CA ASP A 127 11.23 1.03 -13.78
C ASP A 127 10.67 2.45 -13.87
N ALA A 128 9.63 2.68 -14.69
CA ALA A 128 8.89 3.95 -14.73
C ALA A 128 8.17 4.28 -13.40
N GLU A 129 7.72 3.26 -12.66
CA GLU A 129 6.98 3.40 -11.40
C GLU A 129 7.90 3.41 -10.17
N LEU A 130 9.12 2.90 -10.28
CA LEU A 130 10.08 2.81 -9.17
C LEU A 130 10.39 4.14 -8.48
N PRO A 131 10.63 5.27 -9.19
CA PRO A 131 10.88 6.55 -8.52
C PRO A 131 9.72 6.97 -7.62
N PHE A 132 8.48 6.77 -8.08
CA PHE A 132 7.27 7.08 -7.31
C PHE A 132 7.16 6.19 -6.07
N ALA A 133 7.36 4.87 -6.24
CA ALA A 133 7.29 3.91 -5.15
C ALA A 133 8.38 4.14 -4.09
N ARG A 134 9.62 4.43 -4.50
CA ARG A 134 10.73 4.75 -3.58
C ARG A 134 10.46 6.02 -2.78
N ALA A 135 9.94 7.07 -3.42
CA ALA A 135 9.62 8.33 -2.73
C ALA A 135 8.46 8.16 -1.75
N ALA A 136 7.42 7.42 -2.14
CA ALA A 136 6.31 7.07 -1.25
C ALA A 136 6.79 6.22 -0.06
N ALA A 137 7.66 5.24 -0.30
CA ALA A 137 8.25 4.42 0.76
C ALA A 137 9.13 5.23 1.71
N LEU A 138 9.90 6.19 1.22
CA LEU A 138 10.68 7.10 2.06
C LEU A 138 9.77 7.94 2.95
N GLY A 139 8.74 8.58 2.36
CA GLY A 139 7.78 9.35 3.14
C GLY A 139 7.07 8.50 4.19
N ALA A 140 6.58 7.32 3.79
CA ALA A 140 5.94 6.37 4.69
C ALA A 140 6.86 5.89 5.82
N TYR A 141 8.14 5.62 5.52
CA TYR A 141 9.11 5.24 6.54
C TYR A 141 9.29 6.36 7.56
N VAL A 142 9.40 7.61 7.08
CA VAL A 142 9.41 8.79 7.95
C VAL A 142 8.14 8.90 8.78
N MET A 143 6.95 8.61 8.21
CA MET A 143 5.68 8.61 8.98
C MET A 143 5.76 7.67 10.19
N THR A 144 6.31 6.45 10.02
CA THR A 144 6.38 5.47 11.12
C THR A 144 7.14 6.01 12.34
N GLY A 145 8.17 6.84 12.11
CA GLY A 145 9.01 7.43 13.16
C GLY A 145 8.66 8.87 13.57
N THR A 146 7.66 9.49 12.94
CA THR A 146 7.32 10.92 13.15
C THR A 146 5.81 11.17 13.18
N THR A 147 5.27 11.88 12.20
CA THR A 147 3.85 12.17 12.00
C THR A 147 3.45 11.90 10.56
N VAL A 148 2.16 11.62 10.34
CA VAL A 148 1.60 11.36 9.01
C VAL A 148 1.82 12.54 8.06
N ASP A 149 1.54 13.77 8.52
CA ASP A 149 1.68 14.98 7.71
C ASP A 149 3.13 15.21 7.26
N TYR A 150 4.08 15.04 8.18
CA TYR A 150 5.50 15.23 7.87
C TYR A 150 5.98 14.21 6.84
N GLY A 151 5.64 12.93 7.00
CA GLY A 151 6.02 11.93 6.01
C GLY A 151 5.38 12.14 4.64
N PHE A 152 4.15 12.65 4.56
CA PHE A 152 3.53 13.03 3.29
C PHE A 152 4.24 14.22 2.63
N GLU A 153 4.65 15.22 3.42
CA GLU A 153 5.43 16.34 2.93
C GLU A 153 6.75 15.87 2.33
N VAL A 154 7.47 15.03 3.06
CA VAL A 154 8.74 14.44 2.60
C VAL A 154 8.53 13.65 1.31
N SER A 155 7.51 12.79 1.21
CA SER A 155 7.19 12.06 -0.02
C SER A 155 7.03 12.99 -1.21
N ARG A 156 6.27 14.09 -1.05
CA ARG A 156 6.04 15.07 -2.13
C ARG A 156 7.32 15.80 -2.52
N GLN A 157 8.17 16.16 -1.56
CA GLN A 157 9.45 16.81 -1.84
C GLN A 157 10.39 15.92 -2.67
N PHE A 158 10.47 14.63 -2.36
CA PHE A 158 11.29 13.68 -3.13
C PHE A 158 10.73 13.43 -4.53
N GLN A 159 9.40 13.30 -4.67
CA GLN A 159 8.75 13.19 -5.97
C GLN A 159 9.00 14.42 -6.86
N ALA A 160 8.93 15.63 -6.29
CA ALA A 160 9.12 16.87 -7.04
C ALA A 160 10.58 17.14 -7.42
N SER A 161 11.54 16.72 -6.58
CA SER A 161 12.97 16.96 -6.81
C SER A 161 13.62 15.95 -7.75
N GLY A 162 13.07 14.74 -7.85
CA GLY A 162 13.71 13.63 -8.57
C GLY A 162 14.99 13.12 -7.88
N GLU A 163 15.27 13.54 -6.65
CA GLU A 163 16.36 12.99 -5.83
C GLU A 163 16.08 11.52 -5.57
N VAL A 164 17.10 10.65 -5.73
CA VAL A 164 16.98 9.24 -5.40
C VAL A 164 16.90 9.08 -3.87
N PRO A 165 15.79 8.55 -3.32
CA PRO A 165 15.64 8.32 -1.89
C PRO A 165 16.69 7.37 -1.31
N THR A 166 17.14 7.62 -0.07
CA THR A 166 17.98 6.67 0.69
C THR A 166 17.46 6.49 2.11
N VAL A 167 17.80 5.35 2.71
CA VAL A 167 17.41 5.04 4.10
C VAL A 167 18.10 6.01 5.06
N GLU A 168 19.37 6.35 4.83
CA GLU A 168 20.14 7.28 5.65
C GLU A 168 19.50 8.67 5.68
N LYS A 169 18.92 9.11 4.55
CA LYS A 169 18.23 10.39 4.43
C LYS A 169 16.91 10.36 5.20
N ALA A 170 16.13 9.28 5.10
CA ALA A 170 14.92 9.10 5.88
C ALA A 170 15.21 9.11 7.39
N GLU A 171 16.22 8.37 7.82
CA GLU A 171 16.72 8.32 9.20
C GLU A 171 17.20 9.69 9.71
N ALA A 172 17.88 10.48 8.87
CA ALA A 172 18.30 11.83 9.22
C ALA A 172 17.10 12.77 9.42
N LEU A 173 16.06 12.65 8.60
CA LEU A 173 14.82 13.42 8.75
C LEU A 173 14.09 13.07 10.05
N ILE A 174 14.01 11.79 10.39
CA ILE A 174 13.40 11.32 11.65
C ILE A 174 14.18 11.88 12.85
N ARG A 175 15.51 11.77 12.86
CA ARG A 175 16.35 12.33 13.94
C ARG A 175 16.16 13.83 14.10
N ALA A 176 16.25 14.58 13.00
CA ALA A 176 16.05 16.03 12.98
C ALA A 176 14.67 16.44 13.52
N TRP A 177 13.62 15.69 13.19
CA TRP A 177 12.28 15.90 13.73
C TRP A 177 12.20 15.64 15.24
N THR A 178 12.81 14.56 15.71
CA THR A 178 12.80 14.17 17.13
C THR A 178 13.71 15.03 18.01
N GLY A 179 14.53 15.92 17.44
CA GLY A 179 15.46 16.76 18.18
C GLY A 179 16.72 16.04 18.68
N ASN A 180 17.07 14.90 18.06
CA ASN A 180 18.29 14.13 18.34
C ASN A 180 19.38 14.35 17.28
#